data_AF-A0A938TZT2-F1
#
_entry.id   AF-A0A938TZT2-F1
#
_cell.length_a   1.000
_cell.length_b   1.000
_cell.length_c   1.000
_cell.angle_alpha   90.00
_cell.angle_beta   90.00
_cell.angle_gamma   90.00
#
_symmetry.space_group_name_H-M   'P 1'
#
loop_
_entity.id
_entity.type
_entity.pdbx_description
1 polymer ?
#
loop_
_entity_poly.entity_id
_entity_poly.type
_entity_poly.pdbx_seq_one_letter_code
_entity_poly.pdbx_strand_id
1 'polypeptide(L)'
;MTRTFKILAVAMAVVFLLSGMALAAKKKKAEKELDVGKALLDSFDLIEKGKMDPAEKLLNKVLEKDPGNPLALNNLASVMVKKKKFDKADTYLNQALPRAKGYMVAVNRVCSVGGICMAFKPVAGGTGNQDLEPLIKMNIDMVKQYMSAGPLPGKGER
;
A
#
# COMPACT_ATOMS: atom_id res chain seq x y z
N MET A 1 46.75 -28.83 56.65
CA MET A 1 45.90 -29.69 55.79
C MET A 1 44.62 -28.95 55.49
N THR A 2 44.66 -28.10 54.48
CA THR A 2 43.62 -27.11 54.17
C THR A 2 43.60 -26.97 52.65
N ARG A 3 42.40 -26.96 52.05
CA ARG A 3 42.10 -26.73 50.62
C ARG A 3 41.92 -27.97 49.74
N THR A 4 40.84 -28.73 49.96
CA THR A 4 40.29 -29.57 48.87
C THR A 4 38.76 -29.70 48.89
N PHE A 5 38.09 -29.48 50.03
CA PHE A 5 36.65 -29.75 50.13
C PHE A 5 35.69 -28.62 49.73
N LYS A 6 36.16 -27.40 49.44
CA LYS A 6 35.26 -26.27 49.08
C LYS A 6 35.00 -26.09 47.57
N ILE A 7 35.66 -26.87 46.71
CA ILE A 7 35.55 -26.65 45.25
C ILE A 7 34.36 -27.43 44.65
N LEU A 8 33.87 -28.50 45.30
CA LEU A 8 32.78 -29.30 44.73
C LEU A 8 31.37 -28.69 44.89
N ALA A 9 31.15 -27.79 45.85
CA ALA A 9 29.82 -27.22 46.08
C ALA A 9 29.46 -26.06 45.14
N VAL A 10 30.44 -25.48 44.43
CA VAL A 10 30.20 -24.36 43.51
C VAL A 10 29.81 -24.85 42.10
N ALA A 11 30.13 -26.10 41.75
CA ALA A 11 29.85 -26.64 40.42
C ALA A 11 28.38 -27.05 40.20
N MET A 12 27.60 -27.34 41.25
CA MET A 12 26.18 -27.71 41.10
C MET A 12 25.20 -26.53 41.14
N ALA A 13 25.63 -25.34 41.58
CA ALA A 13 24.75 -24.17 41.63
C ALA A 13 24.72 -23.36 40.31
N VAL A 14 25.62 -23.63 39.37
CA VAL A 14 25.67 -22.92 38.08
C VAL A 14 24.76 -23.56 37.03
N VAL A 15 24.30 -24.80 37.24
CA VAL A 15 23.46 -25.52 36.26
C VAL A 15 21.98 -25.09 36.32
N PHE A 16 21.51 -24.52 37.43
CA PHE A 16 20.10 -24.12 37.58
C PHE A 16 19.77 -22.66 37.29
N LEU A 17 20.77 -21.82 36.95
CA LEU A 17 20.53 -20.42 36.56
C LEU A 17 20.46 -20.20 35.05
N LEU A 18 20.59 -21.25 34.24
CA LEU A 18 20.47 -21.16 32.77
C LEU A 18 19.10 -21.56 32.23
N SER A 19 18.16 -22.04 33.06
CA SER A 19 16.81 -22.43 32.61
C SER A 19 15.75 -21.33 32.74
N GLY A 20 16.10 -20.14 33.24
CA GLY A 20 15.14 -19.08 33.53
C GLY A 20 14.90 -18.06 32.42
N MET A 21 15.82 -17.93 31.45
CA MET A 21 15.56 -17.15 30.24
C MET A 21 14.88 -18.04 29.22
N ALA A 22 13.70 -18.56 29.58
CA ALA A 22 12.72 -18.94 28.59
C ALA A 22 12.40 -17.65 27.82
N LEU A 23 13.15 -17.46 26.74
CA LEU A 23 12.84 -16.57 25.65
C LEU A 23 11.34 -16.65 25.49
N ALA A 24 10.64 -15.56 25.81
CA ALA A 24 9.33 -15.31 25.29
C ALA A 24 9.51 -15.26 23.78
N ALA A 25 9.54 -16.44 23.16
CA ALA A 25 9.48 -16.63 21.75
C ALA A 25 8.09 -16.12 21.38
N LYS A 26 8.01 -14.80 21.20
CA LYS A 26 6.95 -14.16 20.45
C LYS A 26 6.97 -14.91 19.13
N LYS A 27 6.04 -15.85 19.00
CA LYS A 27 5.68 -16.48 17.74
C LYS A 27 5.08 -15.35 16.92
N LYS A 28 5.94 -14.48 16.36
CA LYS A 28 5.60 -13.64 15.23
C LYS A 28 5.22 -14.66 14.18
N LYS A 29 3.91 -14.86 14.00
CA LYS A 29 3.37 -15.46 12.79
C LYS A 29 4.14 -14.77 11.67
N ALA A 30 4.94 -15.51 10.90
CA ALA A 30 5.60 -14.96 9.73
C ALA A 30 4.47 -14.34 8.91
N GLU A 31 4.40 -13.02 8.91
CA GLU A 31 3.38 -12.29 8.17
C GLU A 31 3.67 -12.62 6.72
N LYS A 32 2.76 -13.35 6.07
CA LYS A 32 2.93 -13.77 4.68
C LYS A 32 3.31 -12.52 3.90
N GLU A 33 4.47 -12.58 3.24
CA GLU A 33 5.01 -11.45 2.50
C GLU A 33 3.94 -10.92 1.55
N LEU A 34 3.74 -9.61 1.56
CA LEU A 34 2.75 -8.95 0.71
C LEU A 34 3.19 -9.11 -0.73
N ASP A 35 2.40 -9.85 -1.52
CA ASP A 35 2.49 -9.81 -2.97
C ASP A 35 1.93 -8.46 -3.44
N VAL A 36 2.82 -7.53 -3.77
CA VAL A 36 2.47 -6.16 -4.22
C VAL A 36 1.63 -6.20 -5.48
N GLY A 37 1.98 -7.05 -6.45
CA GLY A 37 1.24 -7.18 -7.69
C GLY A 37 -0.19 -7.61 -7.43
N LYS A 38 -0.36 -8.67 -6.61
CA LYS A 38 -1.68 -9.14 -6.21
C LYS A 38 -2.45 -8.12 -5.39
N ALA A 39 -1.81 -7.44 -4.43
CA ALA A 39 -2.46 -6.41 -3.64
C ALA A 39 -3.00 -5.26 -4.50
N LEU A 40 -2.26 -4.89 -5.55
CA LEU A 40 -2.73 -3.92 -6.53
C LEU A 40 -3.93 -4.49 -7.34
N LEU A 41 -3.93 -5.77 -7.75
CA LEU A 41 -5.09 -6.42 -8.42
C LEU A 41 -6.33 -6.40 -7.52
N ASP A 42 -6.18 -6.89 -6.30
CA ASP A 42 -7.26 -7.01 -5.33
C ASP A 42 -7.81 -5.61 -4.96
N SER A 43 -6.95 -4.58 -4.89
CA SER A 43 -7.39 -3.20 -4.61
C SER A 43 -8.25 -2.63 -5.72
N PHE A 44 -7.91 -2.90 -6.98
CA PHE A 44 -8.67 -2.49 -8.15
C PHE A 44 -10.07 -3.11 -8.12
N ASP A 45 -10.15 -4.43 -7.91
CA ASP A 45 -11.41 -5.16 -7.79
C ASP A 45 -12.30 -4.61 -6.68
N LEU A 46 -11.70 -4.17 -5.57
CA LEU A 46 -12.43 -3.54 -4.46
C LEU A 46 -12.99 -2.18 -4.85
N ILE A 47 -12.23 -1.36 -5.57
CA ILE A 47 -12.68 -0.05 -6.07
C ILE A 47 -13.86 -0.23 -7.04
N GLU A 48 -13.76 -1.18 -7.98
CA GLU A 48 -14.84 -1.50 -8.92
C GLU A 48 -16.12 -1.93 -8.22
N LYS A 49 -16.00 -2.65 -7.09
CA LYS A 49 -17.12 -3.09 -6.25
C LYS A 49 -17.64 -1.99 -5.31
N GLY A 50 -17.13 -0.77 -5.38
CA GLY A 50 -17.52 0.33 -4.48
C GLY A 50 -16.93 0.22 -3.07
N LYS A 51 -16.05 -0.75 -2.80
CA LYS A 51 -15.47 -1.04 -1.48
C LYS A 51 -14.24 -0.18 -1.24
N MET A 52 -14.47 1.10 -1.03
CA MET A 52 -13.42 2.12 -0.91
C MET A 52 -12.52 1.93 0.32
N ASP A 53 -13.07 1.63 1.50
CA ASP A 53 -12.25 1.47 2.72
C ASP A 53 -11.35 0.23 2.69
N PRO A 54 -11.84 -0.95 2.24
CA PRO A 54 -10.95 -2.10 2.03
C PRO A 54 -9.86 -1.83 0.99
N ALA A 55 -10.19 -1.13 -0.11
CA ALA A 55 -9.21 -0.78 -1.14
C ALA A 55 -8.11 0.13 -0.57
N GLU A 56 -8.48 1.18 0.16
CA GLU A 56 -7.55 2.11 0.81
C GLU A 56 -6.60 1.37 1.77
N LYS A 57 -7.14 0.47 2.61
CA LYS A 57 -6.31 -0.34 3.52
C LYS A 57 -5.29 -1.18 2.77
N LEU A 58 -5.66 -1.79 1.65
CA LEU A 58 -4.76 -2.63 0.88
C LEU A 58 -3.70 -1.81 0.16
N LEU A 59 -4.06 -0.66 -0.39
CA LEU A 59 -3.13 0.28 -1.03
C LEU A 59 -2.14 0.85 -0.02
N ASN A 60 -2.58 1.18 1.20
CA ASN A 60 -1.68 1.62 2.26
C ASN A 60 -0.63 0.55 2.61
N LYS A 61 -1.00 -0.74 2.60
CA LYS A 61 -0.02 -1.83 2.78
C LYS A 61 0.99 -1.92 1.63
N VAL A 62 0.58 -1.62 0.40
CA VAL A 62 1.52 -1.50 -0.73
C VAL A 62 2.50 -0.36 -0.47
N LEU A 63 2.00 0.80 -0.01
CA LEU A 63 2.84 1.95 0.31
C LEU A 63 3.74 1.76 1.54
N GLU A 64 3.36 0.91 2.49
CA GLU A 64 4.27 0.50 3.58
C GLU A 64 5.50 -0.25 3.06
N LYS A 65 5.39 -0.93 1.91
CA LYS A 65 6.49 -1.67 1.27
C LYS A 65 7.24 -0.82 0.23
N ASP A 66 6.50 -0.05 -0.56
CA ASP A 66 7.01 0.84 -1.59
C ASP A 66 6.30 2.21 -1.46
N PRO A 67 6.81 3.12 -0.61
CA PRO A 67 6.17 4.40 -0.33
C PRO A 67 5.98 5.30 -1.56
N GLY A 68 6.74 5.04 -2.63
CA GLY A 68 6.68 5.80 -3.88
C GLY A 68 5.95 5.09 -5.00
N ASN A 69 5.25 3.97 -4.73
CA ASN A 69 4.63 3.18 -5.78
C ASN A 69 3.61 4.03 -6.55
N PRO A 70 3.89 4.41 -7.82
CA PRO A 70 3.06 5.38 -8.52
C PRO A 70 1.66 4.82 -8.83
N LEU A 71 1.54 3.49 -8.97
CA LEU A 71 0.26 2.83 -9.23
C LEU A 71 -0.62 2.78 -7.98
N ALA A 72 -0.04 2.48 -6.81
CA ALA A 72 -0.78 2.52 -5.54
C ALA A 72 -1.28 3.94 -5.22
N LEU A 73 -0.43 4.94 -5.42
CA LEU A 73 -0.78 6.35 -5.24
C LEU A 73 -1.90 6.79 -6.22
N ASN A 74 -1.82 6.37 -7.49
CA ASN A 74 -2.89 6.61 -8.46
C ASN A 74 -4.23 5.99 -8.02
N ASN A 75 -4.21 4.74 -7.57
CA ASN A 75 -5.42 4.05 -7.14
C ASN A 75 -5.99 4.66 -5.84
N LEU A 76 -5.14 5.15 -4.93
CA LEU A 76 -5.60 5.93 -3.76
C LEU A 76 -6.26 7.23 -4.19
N ALA A 77 -5.73 7.92 -5.20
CA ALA A 77 -6.38 9.11 -5.74
C ALA A 77 -7.79 8.79 -6.28
N SER A 78 -7.96 7.66 -6.99
CA SER A 78 -9.28 7.18 -7.43
C SER A 78 -10.23 6.94 -6.24
N VAL A 79 -9.74 6.32 -5.17
CA VAL A 79 -10.51 6.14 -3.92
C VAL A 79 -10.93 7.49 -3.33
N MET A 80 -10.01 8.46 -3.27
CA MET A 80 -10.29 9.79 -2.72
C MET A 80 -11.31 10.56 -3.56
N VAL A 81 -11.26 10.45 -4.89
CA VAL A 81 -12.28 11.03 -5.77
C VAL A 81 -13.67 10.45 -5.53
N LYS A 82 -13.81 9.13 -5.32
CA LYS A 82 -15.12 8.56 -4.92
C LYS A 82 -15.62 9.07 -3.59
N LYS A 83 -14.69 9.33 -2.66
CA LYS A 83 -14.99 9.94 -1.37
C LYS A 83 -15.20 11.46 -1.46
N LYS A 84 -15.14 12.05 -2.67
CA LYS A 84 -15.20 13.50 -2.93
C LYS A 84 -14.12 14.31 -2.20
N LYS A 85 -12.98 13.68 -1.87
CA LYS A 85 -11.80 14.29 -1.23
C LYS A 85 -10.78 14.68 -2.30
N PHE A 86 -11.13 15.68 -3.11
CA PHE A 86 -10.35 16.05 -4.30
C PHE A 86 -8.96 16.61 -3.95
N ASP A 87 -8.85 17.33 -2.83
CA ASP A 87 -7.59 17.79 -2.22
C ASP A 87 -6.60 16.63 -1.98
N LYS A 88 -7.09 15.53 -1.42
CA LYS A 88 -6.28 14.34 -1.16
C LYS A 88 -5.95 13.59 -2.44
N ALA A 89 -6.89 13.54 -3.39
CA ALA A 89 -6.64 12.93 -4.69
C ALA A 89 -5.49 13.65 -5.43
N ASP A 90 -5.52 14.99 -5.46
CA ASP A 90 -4.46 15.81 -6.05
C ASP A 90 -3.13 15.57 -5.35
N THR A 91 -3.13 15.52 -4.01
CA THR A 91 -1.93 15.22 -3.22
C THR A 91 -1.30 13.88 -3.63
N TYR A 92 -2.08 12.79 -3.71
CA TYR A 92 -1.54 11.47 -4.08
C TYR A 92 -1.05 11.43 -5.54
N LEU A 93 -1.74 12.10 -6.46
CA LEU A 93 -1.31 12.15 -7.86
C LEU A 93 0.02 12.91 -8.02
N ASN A 94 0.19 14.02 -7.30
CA ASN A 94 1.46 14.77 -7.29
C ASN A 94 2.60 13.96 -6.65
N GLN A 95 2.30 13.08 -5.68
CA GLN A 95 3.28 12.13 -5.15
C GLN A 95 3.63 11.02 -6.16
N ALA A 96 2.67 10.58 -6.98
CA ALA A 96 2.87 9.54 -7.98
C ALA A 96 3.73 10.02 -9.16
N LEU A 97 3.52 11.26 -9.59
CA LEU A 97 4.05 11.80 -10.86
C LEU A 97 5.58 11.64 -11.02
N PRO A 98 6.44 11.93 -10.02
CA PRO A 98 7.90 11.79 -10.17
C PRO A 98 8.37 10.36 -10.42
N ARG A 99 7.56 9.36 -10.06
CA ARG A 99 7.86 7.92 -10.20
C ARG A 99 7.10 7.27 -11.35
N ALA A 100 6.21 8.00 -12.02
CA ALA A 100 5.35 7.46 -13.06
C ALA A 100 6.06 7.31 -14.42
N LYS A 101 7.04 8.17 -14.72
CA LYS A 101 7.76 8.14 -16.00
C LYS A 101 8.50 6.82 -16.19
N GLY A 102 8.26 6.15 -17.31
CA GLY A 102 8.85 4.85 -17.61
C GLY A 102 8.29 3.71 -16.75
N TYR A 103 7.30 3.99 -15.88
CA TYR A 103 6.61 2.95 -15.13
C TYR A 103 5.57 2.30 -16.04
N MET A 104 5.96 1.16 -16.62
CA MET A 104 5.16 0.48 -17.62
C MET A 104 4.00 -0.30 -16.99
N VAL A 105 2.79 -0.01 -17.45
CA VAL A 105 1.56 -0.71 -17.04
C VAL A 105 0.86 -1.28 -18.27
N ALA A 106 0.16 -2.41 -18.12
CA ALA A 106 -0.79 -2.82 -19.12
C ALA A 106 -2.14 -2.15 -18.80
N VAL A 107 -2.56 -1.24 -19.67
CA VAL A 107 -3.79 -0.47 -19.47
C VAL A 107 -4.94 -1.17 -20.18
N ASN A 108 -5.72 -1.98 -19.46
CA ASN A 108 -7.08 -2.29 -19.90
C ASN A 108 -7.96 -1.12 -19.43
N ARG A 109 -8.19 -0.12 -20.29
CA ARG A 109 -8.95 1.09 -19.95
C ARG A 109 -10.30 0.75 -19.34
N VAL A 110 -10.51 1.15 -18.09
CA VAL A 110 -11.84 1.36 -17.49
C VAL A 110 -11.77 2.63 -16.64
N CYS A 111 -12.32 3.72 -17.15
CA CYS A 111 -12.54 4.94 -16.36
C CYS A 111 -13.93 4.82 -15.73
N SER A 112 -14.05 4.06 -14.65
CA SER A 112 -15.32 3.74 -13.98
C SER A 112 -15.60 4.65 -12.78
N VAL A 113 -14.60 5.43 -12.35
CA VAL A 113 -14.59 6.00 -11.00
C VAL A 113 -14.74 7.51 -11.02
N GLY A 114 -15.94 8.00 -11.36
CA GLY A 114 -16.22 9.45 -11.36
C GLY A 114 -15.24 10.19 -12.27
N GLY A 115 -15.09 9.70 -13.51
CA GLY A 115 -14.17 10.26 -14.50
C GLY A 115 -12.74 9.71 -14.44
N ILE A 116 -12.17 9.44 -13.26
CA ILE A 116 -10.74 9.06 -13.16
C ILE A 116 -10.50 7.67 -13.73
N CYS A 117 -9.40 7.55 -14.49
CA CYS A 117 -8.98 6.30 -15.07
C CYS A 117 -8.05 5.56 -14.10
N MET A 118 -8.44 4.34 -13.74
CA MET A 118 -7.57 3.41 -13.03
C MET A 118 -6.66 2.72 -14.05
N ALA A 119 -5.39 2.50 -13.70
CA ALA A 119 -4.50 1.63 -14.47
C ALA A 119 -4.52 0.24 -13.86
N PHE A 120 -4.69 -0.82 -14.68
CA PHE A 120 -4.46 -2.16 -14.13
C PHE A 120 -4.08 -3.32 -15.08
N LYS A 121 -2.81 -3.73 -14.99
CA LYS A 121 -2.27 -5.07 -14.70
C LYS A 121 -0.74 -4.92 -14.54
N PRO A 122 -0.15 -5.09 -13.33
CA PRO A 122 1.29 -5.13 -13.16
C PRO A 122 1.79 -6.37 -13.90
N VAL A 123 2.56 -6.16 -14.95
CA VAL A 123 3.12 -7.27 -15.73
C VAL A 123 4.36 -7.78 -15.02
N ALA A 124 4.23 -8.96 -14.41
CA ALA A 124 5.38 -9.79 -14.08
C ALA A 124 5.95 -10.34 -15.41
N GLY A 125 6.77 -9.54 -16.09
CA GLY A 125 7.43 -9.93 -17.34
C GLY A 125 6.65 -9.57 -18.62
N GLY A 126 7.26 -8.67 -19.41
CA GLY A 126 6.99 -8.36 -20.82
C GLY A 126 5.54 -8.07 -21.23
N THR A 127 5.09 -6.85 -21.46
CA THR A 127 5.60 -5.48 -21.34
C THR A 127 4.37 -4.65 -21.05
N GLY A 128 4.40 -3.75 -20.07
CA GLY A 128 3.40 -2.69 -20.04
C GLY A 128 3.56 -1.92 -21.33
N ASN A 129 2.48 -1.77 -22.09
CA ASN A 129 2.51 -1.15 -23.41
C ASN A 129 2.30 0.36 -23.33
N GLN A 130 2.06 0.90 -22.14
CA GLN A 130 1.78 2.30 -21.90
C GLN A 130 2.55 2.79 -20.68
N ASP A 131 3.10 4.00 -20.81
CA ASP A 131 3.67 4.75 -19.69
C ASP A 131 2.54 5.22 -18.77
N LEU A 132 2.77 5.16 -17.46
CA LEU A 132 1.82 5.62 -16.45
C LEU A 132 1.77 7.16 -16.37
N GLU A 133 2.84 7.86 -16.72
CA GLU A 133 2.94 9.33 -16.59
C GLU A 133 1.82 10.11 -17.29
N PRO A 134 1.45 9.83 -18.57
CA PRO A 134 0.36 10.54 -19.23
C PRO A 134 -0.99 10.35 -18.52
N LEU A 135 -1.20 9.17 -17.93
CA LEU A 135 -2.40 8.87 -17.16
C LEU A 135 -2.43 9.67 -15.84
N ILE A 136 -1.31 9.76 -15.12
CA ILE A 136 -1.23 10.59 -13.91
C ILE A 136 -1.53 12.05 -14.24
N LYS A 137 -0.94 12.60 -15.31
CA LYS A 137 -1.18 13.98 -15.75
C LYS A 137 -2.66 14.23 -16.06
N MET A 138 -3.28 13.34 -16.83
CA MET A 138 -4.71 13.42 -17.13
C MET A 138 -5.57 13.35 -15.87
N ASN A 139 -5.24 12.48 -14.91
CA ASN A 139 -5.94 12.39 -13.63
C ASN A 139 -5.78 13.66 -12.79
N ILE A 140 -4.60 14.29 -12.78
CA ILE A 140 -4.36 15.58 -12.10
C ILE A 140 -5.28 16.66 -12.69
N ASP A 141 -5.31 16.79 -14.01
CA ASP A 141 -6.13 17.80 -14.69
C ASP A 141 -7.62 17.60 -14.38
N MET A 142 -8.06 16.35 -14.32
CA MET A 142 -9.44 16.02 -13.95
C MET A 142 -9.77 16.35 -12.49
N VAL A 143 -8.88 16.03 -11.54
CA VAL A 143 -9.08 16.40 -10.13
C VAL A 143 -9.14 17.92 -9.99
N LYS A 144 -8.27 18.65 -10.68
CA LYS A 144 -8.30 20.12 -10.69
C LYS A 144 -9.62 20.65 -11.22
N GLN A 145 -10.20 20.05 -12.26
CA GLN A 145 -11.54 20.40 -12.74
C GLN A 145 -12.60 20.19 -11.66
N TYR A 146 -12.55 19.09 -10.90
CA TYR A 146 -13.47 18.86 -9.77
C TYR A 146 -13.31 19.88 -8.64
N MET A 147 -12.11 20.42 -8.46
CA MET A 147 -11.82 21.45 -7.45
C MET A 147 -12.23 22.85 -7.92
N SER A 148 -12.13 23.14 -9.23
CA SER A 148 -12.47 24.45 -9.81
C SER A 148 -13.94 24.59 -10.19
N ALA A 149 -14.59 23.49 -10.57
CA ALA A 149 -16.04 23.46 -10.68
C ALA A 149 -16.59 23.58 -9.26
N GLY A 150 -17.36 24.63 -8.97
CA GLY A 150 -18.11 24.72 -7.72
C GLY A 150 -18.95 23.45 -7.46
N PRO A 151 -19.59 23.31 -6.28
CA PRO A 151 -20.24 22.07 -5.87
C PRO A 151 -21.09 21.47 -7.01
N LEU A 152 -20.77 20.23 -7.39
CA LEU A 152 -21.37 19.54 -8.54
C LEU A 152 -22.89 19.74 -8.54
N PRO A 153 -23.49 20.37 -9.57
CA PRO A 153 -24.93 20.48 -9.66
C PRO A 153 -25.50 19.06 -9.78
N GLY A 154 -26.29 18.64 -8.78
CA GLY A 154 -27.10 17.42 -8.88
C GLY A 154 -26.91 16.33 -7.82
N LYS A 155 -26.18 16.57 -6.72
CA LYS A 155 -26.36 15.73 -5.52
C LYS A 155 -26.76 16.61 -4.35
N GLY A 156 -28.05 16.91 -4.29
CA GLY A 156 -28.68 17.46 -3.09
C GLY A 156 -28.32 16.61 -1.89
N GLU A 157 -28.10 17.30 -0.77
CA GLU A 157 -28.09 16.71 0.55
C GLU A 157 -29.38 15.90 0.73
N ARG A 158 -29.22 14.60 0.95
CA ARG A 158 -30.20 13.75 1.62
C ARG A 158 -29.46 12.96 2.66
#